data_AF-A0A8T0DAI0-F1
#
_entry.id   AF-A0A8T0DAI0-F1
#
_cell.length_a   1.000
_cell.length_b   1.000
_cell.length_c   1.000
_cell.angle_alpha   90.00
_cell.angle_beta   90.00
_cell.angle_gamma   90.00
#
_symmetry.space_group_name_H-M   'P 1'
#
loop_
_entity.id
_entity.type
_entity.pdbx_description
1 polymer ?
#
loop_
_entity_poly.entity_id
_entity_poly.type
_entity_poly.pdbx_seq_one_letter_code
_entity_poly.pdbx_strand_id
1 'polypeptide(L)'
;MRMKTYRYCRKLLAGVLIIIILLKFGWLWTNRAQTPQQPVIILDSFIVEPFWNQCRLHLLPNLSQLEWPEVQVSDRPNGLTHNGKLQITTRTFEPTMSRGQRALSERLLKMFADLMFSNGMGNQFFLASGTLLGSFRHHDYIPWDDDVDVLADESVRLKLRQLVLSLGGEYLIHSTDTRDKIFTQLLNPDLNVYDLEYSRNTSDYPWGWPALDVSYYAVLLIGHGI
;
A
#
# COMPACT_ATOMS: atom_id res chain seq x y z
N MET A 1 -71.08 -38.80 12.06
CA MET A 1 -69.77 -39.51 12.01
C MET A 1 -68.94 -39.03 10.80
N ARG A 2 -68.35 -37.82 10.82
CA ARG A 2 -67.55 -37.29 9.69
C ARG A 2 -66.41 -36.31 10.06
N MET A 3 -66.22 -35.98 11.34
CA MET A 3 -65.23 -34.97 11.77
C MET A 3 -63.87 -35.53 12.24
N LYS A 4 -63.78 -36.82 12.61
CA LYS A 4 -62.51 -37.41 13.08
C LYS A 4 -61.52 -37.69 11.94
N THR A 5 -62.03 -38.03 10.75
CA THR A 5 -61.22 -38.35 9.55
C THR A 5 -60.49 -37.13 8.97
N TYR A 6 -61.13 -35.95 8.98
CA TYR A 6 -60.54 -34.71 8.47
C TYR A 6 -59.34 -34.21 9.30
N ARG A 7 -59.42 -34.40 10.63
CA ARG A 7 -58.32 -34.06 11.56
C ARG A 7 -57.11 -34.97 11.39
N TYR A 8 -57.34 -36.25 11.08
CA TYR A 8 -56.27 -37.21 10.76
C TYR A 8 -55.61 -36.88 9.42
N CYS A 9 -56.41 -36.58 8.38
CA CYS A 9 -55.90 -36.18 7.06
C CYS A 9 -55.03 -34.91 7.13
N ARG A 10 -55.42 -33.90 7.90
CA ARG A 10 -54.61 -32.68 8.11
C ARG A 10 -53.29 -32.95 8.82
N LYS A 11 -53.27 -33.82 9.83
CA LYS A 11 -52.03 -34.21 10.52
C LYS A 11 -51.11 -35.03 9.63
N LEU A 12 -51.66 -35.90 8.79
CA LEU A 12 -50.91 -36.68 7.80
C LEU A 12 -50.28 -35.77 6.72
N LEU A 13 -51.06 -34.83 6.18
CA LEU A 13 -50.56 -33.84 5.21
C LEU A 13 -49.46 -32.95 5.80
N ALA A 14 -49.62 -32.49 7.04
CA ALA A 14 -48.61 -31.70 7.73
C ALA A 14 -47.31 -32.51 7.96
N GLY A 15 -47.43 -33.78 8.33
CA GLY A 15 -46.28 -34.68 8.48
C GLY A 15 -45.52 -34.90 7.18
N VAL A 16 -46.22 -35.12 6.07
CA VAL A 16 -45.61 -35.27 4.73
C VAL A 16 -44.91 -33.97 4.29
N LEU A 17 -45.52 -32.81 4.55
CA LEU A 17 -44.93 -31.52 4.20
C LEU A 17 -43.62 -31.27 4.97
N ILE A 18 -43.58 -31.61 6.26
CA ILE A 18 -42.37 -31.50 7.10
C ILE A 18 -41.27 -32.40 6.55
N ILE A 19 -41.59 -33.65 6.17
CA ILE A 19 -40.61 -34.58 5.58
C ILE A 19 -40.05 -34.01 4.27
N ILE A 20 -40.89 -33.44 3.40
CA ILE A 20 -40.45 -32.82 2.14
C ILE A 20 -39.52 -31.63 2.41
N ILE A 21 -39.83 -30.80 3.41
CA ILE A 21 -38.98 -29.66 3.80
C ILE A 21 -37.63 -30.16 4.33
N LEU A 22 -37.62 -31.17 5.19
CA LEU A 22 -36.39 -31.75 5.73
C LEU A 22 -35.53 -32.42 4.64
N LEU A 23 -36.14 -33.11 3.68
CA LEU A 23 -35.44 -33.68 2.53
C LEU A 23 -34.86 -32.59 1.62
N LYS A 24 -35.59 -31.50 1.37
CA LYS A 24 -35.07 -30.35 0.61
C LYS A 24 -33.92 -29.64 1.35
N PHE A 25 -34.03 -29.46 2.66
CA PHE A 25 -32.96 -28.88 3.47
C PHE A 25 -31.72 -29.79 3.50
N GLY A 26 -31.91 -31.11 3.64
CA GLY A 26 -30.83 -32.09 3.56
C GLY A 26 -30.13 -32.06 2.21
N TRP A 27 -30.90 -32.05 1.11
CA TRP A 27 -30.35 -31.96 -0.25
C TRP A 27 -29.59 -30.65 -0.52
N LEU A 28 -30.13 -29.52 -0.03
CA LEU A 28 -29.46 -28.21 -0.12
C LEU A 28 -28.19 -28.17 0.74
N TRP A 29 -28.19 -28.81 1.91
CA TRP A 29 -27.03 -28.90 2.80
C TRP A 29 -25.92 -29.77 2.19
N THR A 30 -26.27 -30.93 1.61
CA THR A 30 -25.30 -31.81 0.95
C THR A 30 -24.73 -31.20 -0.33
N ASN A 31 -25.51 -30.42 -1.08
CA ASN A 31 -25.05 -29.80 -2.33
C ASN A 31 -24.37 -28.43 -2.14
N ARG A 32 -24.39 -27.86 -0.94
CA ARG A 32 -23.63 -26.63 -0.63
C ARG A 32 -22.13 -26.87 -0.40
N ALA A 33 -21.68 -28.12 -0.36
CA ALA A 33 -20.30 -28.49 -0.10
C ALA A 33 -19.49 -28.81 -1.36
N GLN A 34 -19.84 -28.24 -2.52
CA GLN A 34 -18.84 -28.06 -3.57
C GLN A 34 -17.97 -26.89 -3.15
N THR A 35 -16.87 -27.20 -2.45
CA THR A 35 -15.80 -26.25 -2.20
C THR A 35 -15.42 -25.65 -3.55
N PRO A 36 -15.54 -24.32 -3.74
CA PRO A 36 -15.01 -23.69 -4.95
C PRO A 36 -13.57 -24.17 -5.10
N GLN A 37 -13.22 -24.66 -6.29
CA GLN A 37 -11.86 -25.08 -6.57
C GLN A 37 -10.98 -23.86 -6.30
N GLN A 38 -10.27 -23.88 -5.16
CA GLN A 38 -9.39 -22.79 -4.79
C GLN A 38 -8.38 -22.65 -5.93
N PRO A 39 -8.21 -21.44 -6.51
CA PRO A 39 -7.25 -21.27 -7.58
C PRO A 39 -5.89 -21.78 -7.07
N VAL A 40 -5.26 -22.67 -7.84
CA VAL A 40 -3.91 -23.13 -7.52
C VAL A 40 -2.98 -21.93 -7.71
N ILE A 41 -2.59 -21.30 -6.61
CA ILE A 41 -1.63 -20.21 -6.62
C ILE A 41 -0.24 -20.84 -6.77
N ILE A 42 0.38 -20.68 -7.94
CA ILE A 42 1.76 -21.12 -8.17
C ILE A 42 2.67 -20.12 -7.45
N LEU A 43 3.13 -20.48 -6.25
CA LEU A 43 3.90 -19.60 -5.37
C LEU A 43 5.20 -19.10 -6.04
N ASP A 44 5.82 -19.92 -6.88
CA ASP A 44 7.04 -19.57 -7.62
C ASP A 44 6.88 -18.35 -8.54
N SER A 45 5.65 -18.01 -8.94
CA SER A 45 5.35 -16.78 -9.69
C SER A 45 5.36 -15.52 -8.82
N PHE A 46 5.31 -15.67 -7.49
CA PHE A 46 5.28 -14.58 -6.50
C PHE A 46 6.60 -14.45 -5.72
N ILE A 47 7.55 -15.38 -5.90
CA ILE A 47 8.89 -15.28 -5.33
C ILE A 47 9.75 -14.42 -6.26
N VAL A 48 10.27 -13.32 -5.74
CA VAL A 48 11.29 -12.50 -6.41
C VAL A 48 12.65 -13.04 -5.97
N GLU A 49 13.35 -13.77 -6.84
CA GLU A 49 14.70 -14.23 -6.50
C GLU A 49 15.68 -13.05 -6.50
N PRO A 50 16.75 -13.11 -5.70
CA PRO A 50 17.74 -12.04 -5.52
C PRO A 50 18.44 -11.53 -6.79
N PHE A 51 18.37 -12.27 -7.91
CA PHE A 51 19.11 -11.95 -9.14
C PHE A 51 18.18 -11.90 -10.36
N TRP A 52 17.17 -11.03 -10.36
CA TRP A 52 16.15 -11.05 -11.44
C TRP A 52 16.31 -9.93 -12.46
N ASN A 53 16.71 -10.36 -13.67
CA ASN A 53 16.32 -9.70 -14.91
C ASN A 53 14.80 -9.47 -14.89
N GLN A 54 14.35 -8.32 -15.40
CA GLN A 54 12.94 -7.87 -15.48
C GLN A 54 11.98 -8.82 -16.24
N CYS A 55 12.45 -9.99 -16.69
CA CYS A 55 11.80 -10.91 -17.62
C CYS A 55 10.45 -11.47 -17.15
N ARG A 56 10.11 -11.46 -15.85
CA ARG A 56 8.90 -12.11 -15.32
C ARG A 56 7.79 -11.18 -14.83
N LEU A 57 7.95 -9.86 -14.95
CA LEU A 57 6.92 -8.90 -14.52
C LEU A 57 5.55 -9.13 -15.20
N HIS A 58 5.55 -9.62 -16.44
CA HIS A 58 4.34 -9.94 -17.20
C HIS A 58 3.53 -11.13 -16.64
N LEU A 59 4.10 -11.92 -15.72
CA LEU A 59 3.41 -13.03 -15.05
C LEU A 59 2.68 -12.60 -13.78
N LEU A 60 2.94 -11.38 -13.28
CA LEU A 60 2.28 -10.86 -12.08
C LEU A 60 0.81 -10.53 -12.38
N PRO A 61 -0.10 -10.64 -11.40
CA PRO A 61 -1.49 -10.24 -11.55
C PRO A 61 -1.60 -8.79 -12.02
N ASN A 62 -2.53 -8.53 -12.94
CA ASN A 62 -2.83 -7.16 -13.32
C ASN A 62 -3.55 -6.45 -12.15
N LEU A 63 -2.78 -5.67 -11.39
CA LEU A 63 -3.25 -4.95 -10.21
C LEU A 63 -4.41 -3.98 -10.51
N SER A 64 -4.56 -3.50 -11.75
CA SER A 64 -5.70 -2.64 -12.14
C SER A 64 -7.03 -3.38 -12.20
N GLN A 65 -7.02 -4.71 -12.15
CA GLN A 65 -8.23 -5.55 -12.17
C GLN A 65 -8.67 -5.98 -10.78
N LEU A 66 -7.91 -5.63 -9.73
CA LEU A 66 -8.26 -5.97 -8.35
C LEU A 66 -9.20 -4.91 -7.76
N GLU A 67 -10.15 -5.35 -6.93
CA GLU A 67 -10.93 -4.45 -6.09
C GLU A 67 -10.07 -3.99 -4.91
N TRP A 68 -9.64 -2.73 -4.95
CA TRP A 68 -8.86 -2.11 -3.88
C TRP A 68 -9.76 -1.54 -2.78
N PRO A 69 -9.34 -1.56 -1.51
CA PRO A 69 -10.04 -0.88 -0.42
C PRO A 69 -10.22 0.61 -0.71
N GLU A 70 -11.22 1.24 -0.07
CA GLU A 70 -11.36 2.69 -0.13
C GLU A 70 -10.13 3.37 0.48
N VAL A 71 -9.59 4.34 -0.26
CA VAL A 71 -8.41 5.10 0.16
C VAL A 71 -8.77 6.00 1.34
N GLN A 72 -8.04 5.82 2.44
CA GLN A 72 -8.17 6.63 3.65
C GLN A 72 -7.25 7.84 3.59
N VAL A 73 -7.82 9.04 3.70
CA VAL A 73 -7.11 10.33 3.61
C VAL A 73 -7.69 11.34 4.59
N SER A 74 -6.88 12.31 4.99
CA SER A 74 -7.34 13.47 5.76
C SER A 74 -8.22 14.38 4.90
N ASP A 75 -9.23 15.00 5.52
CA ASP A 75 -10.10 16.01 4.89
C ASP A 75 -9.36 17.29 4.49
N ARG A 76 -8.22 17.57 5.14
CA ARG A 76 -7.40 18.77 4.91
C ARG A 76 -5.92 18.42 4.83
N PRO A 77 -5.13 19.14 4.02
CA PRO A 77 -3.69 18.95 4.02
C PRO A 77 -3.10 19.27 5.39
N ASN A 78 -2.20 18.42 5.87
CA ASN A 78 -1.44 18.72 7.07
C ASN A 78 -0.33 19.75 6.82
N GLY A 79 0.16 20.36 7.90
CA GLY A 79 1.21 21.36 7.83
C GLY A 79 0.72 22.71 7.29
N LEU A 80 -0.51 23.09 7.65
CA LEU A 80 -1.05 24.42 7.37
C LEU A 80 -0.39 25.46 8.28
N THR A 81 -0.03 26.63 7.76
CA THR A 81 0.46 27.73 8.59
C THR A 81 -0.62 28.79 8.69
N HIS A 82 -1.06 29.10 9.92
CA HIS A 82 -2.00 30.17 10.20
C HIS A 82 -1.38 31.16 11.19
N ASN A 83 -1.30 32.43 10.83
CA ASN A 83 -0.64 33.48 11.62
C ASN A 83 0.79 33.10 12.05
N GLY A 84 1.55 32.47 11.15
CA GLY A 84 2.93 32.02 11.42
C GLY A 84 3.04 30.78 12.30
N LYS A 85 1.93 30.15 12.72
CA LYS A 85 1.95 28.90 13.50
C LYS A 85 1.54 27.72 12.63
N LEU A 86 2.35 26.66 12.68
CA LEU A 86 2.06 25.38 12.07
C LEU A 86 0.87 24.72 12.79
N GLN A 87 -0.10 24.26 12.01
CA GLN A 87 -1.23 23.46 12.46
C GLN A 87 -1.04 22.03 11.96
N ILE A 88 -0.84 21.13 12.91
CA ILE A 88 -0.93 19.69 12.71
C ILE A 88 -2.33 19.31 13.16
N THR A 89 -3.15 18.82 12.24
CA THR A 89 -4.59 18.58 12.49
C THR A 89 -4.91 17.13 12.76
N THR A 90 -3.95 16.23 12.57
CA THR A 90 -4.13 14.80 12.80
C THR A 90 -4.25 14.44 14.26
N ARG A 91 -5.26 13.63 14.57
CA ARG A 91 -5.37 12.93 15.84
C ARG A 91 -4.70 11.57 15.72
N THR A 92 -4.39 10.95 16.85
CA THR A 92 -3.80 9.61 16.88
C THR A 92 -4.67 8.62 16.12
N PHE A 93 -4.06 7.86 15.19
CA PHE A 93 -4.70 6.86 14.32
C PHE A 93 -5.72 7.40 13.30
N GLU A 94 -5.78 8.71 13.09
CA GLU A 94 -6.51 9.29 11.96
C GLU A 94 -5.63 9.37 10.71
N PRO A 95 -6.20 9.36 9.49
CA PRO A 95 -5.44 9.51 8.28
C PRO A 95 -4.56 10.77 8.26
N THR A 96 -3.27 10.63 7.94
CA THR A 96 -2.33 11.75 8.00
C THR A 96 -2.24 12.55 6.72
N MET A 97 -2.20 11.89 5.57
CA MET A 97 -2.07 12.59 4.30
C MET A 97 -3.45 12.94 3.73
N SER A 98 -3.62 14.17 3.25
CA SER A 98 -4.71 14.51 2.33
C SER A 98 -4.53 13.81 0.98
N ARG A 99 -5.49 13.97 0.06
CA ARG A 99 -5.41 13.38 -1.28
C ARG A 99 -4.18 13.86 -2.04
N GLY A 100 -3.90 15.16 -2.04
CA GLY A 100 -2.73 15.74 -2.70
C GLY A 100 -1.40 15.34 -2.04
N GLN A 101 -1.38 15.22 -0.72
CA GLN A 101 -0.19 14.76 0.01
C GLN A 101 0.11 13.28 -0.26
N ARG A 102 -0.93 12.43 -0.28
CA ARG A 102 -0.78 11.01 -0.61
C ARG A 102 -0.37 10.83 -2.08
N ALA A 103 -0.98 11.58 -3.01
CA ALA A 103 -0.61 11.56 -4.42
C ALA A 103 0.86 11.99 -4.62
N LEU A 104 1.34 12.99 -3.89
CA LEU A 104 2.74 13.36 -3.90
C LEU A 104 3.64 12.23 -3.37
N SER A 105 3.29 11.58 -2.26
CA SER A 105 4.05 10.43 -1.73
C SER A 105 4.15 9.29 -2.75
N GLU A 106 3.05 8.97 -3.43
CA GLU A 106 3.04 7.99 -4.55
C GLU A 106 3.93 8.45 -5.71
N ARG A 107 3.90 9.73 -6.06
CA ARG A 107 4.71 10.32 -7.13
C ARG A 107 6.20 10.26 -6.79
N LEU A 108 6.59 10.52 -5.55
CA LEU A 108 7.97 10.41 -5.06
C LEU A 108 8.46 8.96 -5.11
N LEU A 109 7.65 8.01 -4.59
CA LEU A 109 7.99 6.58 -4.62
C LEU A 109 8.10 6.06 -6.06
N LYS A 110 7.16 6.44 -6.93
CA LYS A 110 7.19 6.07 -8.35
C LYS A 110 8.42 6.64 -9.05
N MET A 111 8.73 7.92 -8.84
CA MET A 111 9.91 8.57 -9.41
C MET A 111 11.19 7.83 -8.99
N PHE A 112 11.33 7.52 -7.69
CA PHE A 112 12.46 6.75 -7.18
C PHE A 112 12.54 5.36 -7.84
N ALA A 113 11.42 4.62 -7.88
CA ALA A 113 11.40 3.30 -8.50
C ALA A 113 11.77 3.37 -9.98
N ASP A 114 11.24 4.32 -10.74
CA ASP A 114 11.56 4.52 -12.15
C ASP A 114 13.06 4.82 -12.35
N LEU A 115 13.67 5.65 -11.49
CA LEU A 115 15.12 5.90 -11.51
C LEU A 115 15.91 4.61 -11.26
N MET A 116 15.53 3.83 -10.26
CA MET A 116 16.20 2.58 -9.93
C MET A 116 16.09 1.56 -11.08
N PHE A 117 14.89 1.34 -11.62
CA PHE A 117 14.68 0.38 -12.71
C PHE A 117 15.34 0.81 -14.03
N SER A 118 15.20 2.08 -14.42
CA SER A 118 15.78 2.59 -15.68
C SER A 118 17.31 2.60 -15.69
N ASN A 119 17.95 2.57 -14.52
CA ASN A 119 19.40 2.54 -14.37
C ASN A 119 19.96 1.17 -13.94
N GLY A 120 19.16 0.10 -14.05
CA GLY A 120 19.62 -1.27 -13.75
C GLY A 120 19.84 -1.55 -12.25
N MET A 121 19.26 -0.74 -11.37
CA MET A 121 19.34 -0.85 -9.91
C MET A 121 18.02 -1.37 -9.30
N GLY A 122 17.07 -1.82 -10.12
CA GLY A 122 15.73 -2.22 -9.69
C GLY A 122 15.65 -3.37 -8.69
N ASN A 123 16.73 -4.13 -8.53
CA ASN A 123 16.87 -5.22 -7.55
C ASN A 123 17.67 -4.83 -6.30
N GLN A 124 18.04 -3.55 -6.15
CA GLN A 124 18.89 -3.04 -5.07
C GLN A 124 18.11 -2.18 -4.07
N PHE A 125 16.78 -2.35 -4.01
CA PHE A 125 15.96 -1.73 -2.98
C PHE A 125 14.69 -2.54 -2.72
N PHE A 126 14.06 -2.26 -1.58
CA PHE A 126 12.74 -2.75 -1.25
C PHE A 126 12.01 -1.73 -0.36
N LEU A 127 10.67 -1.83 -0.29
CA LEU A 127 9.89 -1.04 0.67
C LEU A 127 10.33 -1.40 2.09
N ALA A 128 10.34 -0.45 3.02
CA ALA A 128 10.78 -0.66 4.39
C ALA A 128 9.74 -0.16 5.41
N SER A 129 9.98 -0.48 6.68
CA SER A 129 9.24 0.09 7.82
C SER A 129 7.70 0.05 7.68
N GLY A 130 7.02 1.16 7.97
CA GLY A 130 5.56 1.27 7.87
C GLY A 130 5.03 1.12 6.44
N THR A 131 5.83 1.55 5.45
CA THR A 131 5.50 1.40 4.02
C THR A 131 5.42 -0.07 3.60
N LEU A 132 6.41 -0.90 3.98
CA LEU A 132 6.38 -2.34 3.73
C LEU A 132 5.22 -3.01 4.47
N LEU A 133 5.03 -2.66 5.74
CA LEU A 133 3.98 -3.25 6.57
C LEU A 133 2.59 -2.95 6.02
N GLY A 134 2.33 -1.71 5.58
CA GLY A 134 1.07 -1.32 4.95
C GLY A 134 0.82 -2.10 3.66
N SER A 135 1.84 -2.15 2.78
CA SER A 135 1.78 -2.92 1.53
C SER A 135 1.45 -4.40 1.76
N PHE A 136 2.03 -5.00 2.80
CA PHE A 136 1.76 -6.39 3.15
C PHE A 136 0.37 -6.59 3.77
N ARG A 137 -0.02 -5.74 4.73
CA ARG A 137 -1.23 -5.93 5.55
C ARG A 137 -2.52 -5.66 4.79
N HIS A 138 -2.54 -4.60 3.98
CA HIS A 138 -3.76 -4.12 3.32
C HIS A 138 -3.48 -3.45 1.98
N HIS A 139 -2.30 -3.69 1.40
CA HIS A 139 -1.91 -3.25 0.06
C HIS A 139 -1.97 -1.74 -0.18
N ASP A 140 -1.78 -0.95 0.87
CA ASP A 140 -1.77 0.51 0.83
C ASP A 140 -0.91 1.07 1.96
N TYR A 141 -0.72 2.38 2.02
CA TYR A 141 -0.11 3.06 3.17
C TYR A 141 -0.91 2.78 4.45
N ILE A 142 -0.22 2.72 5.59
CA ILE A 142 -0.90 2.78 6.87
C ILE A 142 -1.52 4.18 6.98
N PRO A 143 -2.85 4.34 7.20
CA PRO A 143 -3.50 5.63 7.05
C PRO A 143 -2.90 6.76 7.91
N TRP A 144 -2.51 6.43 9.15
CA TRP A 144 -1.94 7.37 10.11
C TRP A 144 -0.42 7.50 10.04
N ASP A 145 0.24 6.79 9.13
CA ASP A 145 1.66 6.94 8.83
C ASP A 145 1.89 8.23 8.05
N ASP A 146 3.03 8.87 8.24
CA ASP A 146 3.30 10.18 7.65
C ASP A 146 4.48 10.19 6.67
N ASP A 147 5.24 9.10 6.52
CA ASP A 147 6.34 9.01 5.59
C ASP A 147 6.24 7.82 4.63
N VAL A 148 7.16 7.79 3.67
CA VAL A 148 7.37 6.65 2.78
C VAL A 148 8.80 6.20 2.92
N ASP A 149 9.01 4.93 3.24
CA ASP A 149 10.33 4.36 3.52
C ASP A 149 10.73 3.32 2.47
N VAL A 150 11.95 3.45 1.97
CA VAL A 150 12.65 2.40 1.21
C VAL A 150 14.00 2.11 1.84
N LEU A 151 14.44 0.86 1.72
CA LEU A 151 15.78 0.43 2.08
C LEU A 151 16.52 0.03 0.80
N ALA A 152 17.65 0.70 0.52
CA ALA A 152 18.43 0.52 -0.69
C ALA A 152 19.86 0.06 -0.39
N ASP A 153 20.50 -0.63 -1.33
CA ASP A 153 21.90 -1.02 -1.20
C ASP A 153 22.78 0.24 -1.14
N GLU A 154 23.72 0.30 -0.19
CA GLU A 154 24.59 1.46 -0.02
C GLU A 154 25.39 1.79 -1.29
N SER A 155 25.71 0.79 -2.12
CA SER A 155 26.44 0.98 -3.38
C SER A 155 25.70 1.86 -4.39
N VAL A 156 24.36 1.93 -4.34
CA VAL A 156 23.57 2.77 -5.26
C VAL A 156 23.48 4.23 -4.83
N ARG A 157 23.84 4.52 -3.58
CA ARG A 157 23.58 5.81 -2.92
C ARG A 157 24.10 7.02 -3.69
N LEU A 158 25.37 6.98 -4.10
CA LEU A 158 25.99 8.08 -4.83
C LEU A 158 25.33 8.28 -6.20
N LYS A 159 25.01 7.19 -6.90
CA LYS A 159 24.36 7.25 -8.21
C LYS A 159 22.94 7.79 -8.09
N LEU A 160 22.18 7.34 -7.10
CA LEU A 160 20.83 7.83 -6.82
C LEU A 160 20.82 9.34 -6.59
N ARG A 161 21.71 9.86 -5.74
CA ARG A 161 21.84 11.30 -5.49
C ARG A 161 22.06 12.09 -6.77
N GLN A 162 22.97 11.62 -7.63
CA GLN A 162 23.22 12.26 -8.93
C GLN A 162 22.00 12.22 -9.84
N LEU A 163 21.28 11.10 -9.88
CA LEU A 163 20.07 10.95 -10.68
C LEU A 163 18.96 11.90 -10.22
N VAL A 164 18.69 11.99 -8.93
CA VAL A 164 17.69 12.92 -8.39
C VAL A 164 18.07 14.36 -8.70
N LEU A 165 19.33 14.76 -8.50
CA LEU A 165 19.81 16.10 -8.84
C LEU A 165 19.70 16.40 -10.35
N SER A 166 19.81 15.38 -11.21
CA SER A 166 19.67 15.54 -12.67
C SER A 166 18.23 15.81 -13.13
N LEU A 167 17.22 15.55 -12.28
CA LEU A 167 15.83 15.89 -12.56
C LEU A 167 15.53 17.40 -12.46
N GLY A 168 16.50 18.20 -12.01
CA GLY A 168 16.37 19.65 -11.85
C GLY A 168 15.63 20.05 -10.57
N GLY A 169 15.16 21.29 -10.49
CA GLY A 169 14.62 21.88 -9.26
C GLY A 169 13.23 21.40 -8.84
N GLU A 170 12.60 20.49 -9.59
CA GLU A 170 11.31 19.90 -9.17
C GLU A 170 11.48 19.00 -7.95
N TYR A 171 12.53 18.16 -7.96
CA TYR A 171 12.86 17.23 -6.89
C TYR A 171 14.15 17.65 -6.20
N LEU A 172 14.11 17.67 -4.87
CA LEU A 172 15.21 18.02 -4.00
C LEU A 172 15.61 16.80 -3.18
N ILE A 173 16.89 16.72 -2.85
CA ILE A 173 17.43 15.67 -1.98
C ILE A 173 18.22 16.31 -0.85
N HIS A 174 17.89 15.93 0.38
CA HIS A 174 18.69 16.23 1.56
C HIS A 174 19.40 14.96 2.02
N SER A 175 20.72 14.98 1.95
CA SER A 175 21.57 13.83 2.28
C SER A 175 22.12 13.95 3.69
N THR A 176 21.99 12.88 4.49
CA THR A 176 22.64 12.76 5.80
C THR A 176 23.67 11.61 5.79
N ASP A 177 24.25 11.28 6.94
CA ASP A 177 25.16 10.13 7.03
C ASP A 177 24.41 8.80 6.91
N THR A 178 23.18 8.71 7.41
CA THR A 178 22.45 7.43 7.55
C THR A 178 21.29 7.27 6.56
N ARG A 179 20.70 8.37 6.10
CA ARG A 179 19.55 8.37 5.20
C ARG A 179 19.55 9.57 4.26
N ASP A 180 18.83 9.44 3.17
CA ASP A 180 18.52 10.55 2.27
C ASP A 180 17.01 10.83 2.31
N LYS A 181 16.64 12.10 2.22
CA LYS A 181 15.25 12.58 2.14
C LYS A 181 15.02 13.15 0.76
N ILE A 182 14.11 12.59 -0.02
CA ILE A 182 13.73 13.11 -1.34
C ILE A 182 12.34 13.74 -1.25
N PHE A 183 12.21 14.98 -1.70
CA PHE A 183 10.98 15.78 -1.59
C PHE A 183 10.91 16.73 -2.79
N THR A 184 9.83 17.48 -2.96
CA THR A 184 9.77 18.47 -4.06
C THR A 184 10.28 19.83 -3.60
N GLN A 185 10.37 20.79 -4.53
CA GLN A 185 10.36 22.19 -4.13
C GLN A 185 9.22 22.50 -3.15
N LEU A 186 9.48 23.41 -2.22
CA LEU A 186 8.52 23.76 -1.17
C LEU A 186 7.36 24.56 -1.74
N LEU A 187 6.15 24.22 -1.30
CA LEU A 187 4.95 24.97 -1.63
C LEU A 187 5.07 26.41 -1.13
N ASN A 188 4.71 27.38 -1.99
CA ASN A 188 4.59 28.77 -1.57
C ASN A 188 3.64 28.86 -0.35
N PRO A 189 4.05 29.48 0.77
CA PRO A 189 3.22 29.65 1.95
C PRO A 189 1.83 30.26 1.68
N ASP A 190 1.70 31.15 0.69
CA ASP A 190 0.43 31.77 0.29
C ASP A 190 -0.56 30.77 -0.31
N LEU A 191 -0.07 29.61 -0.76
CA LEU A 191 -0.84 28.52 -1.34
C LEU A 191 -1.08 27.37 -0.35
N ASN A 192 -0.68 27.52 0.92
CA ASN A 192 -0.74 26.42 1.88
C ASN A 192 -2.17 25.90 2.13
N VAL A 193 -3.20 26.72 1.92
CA VAL A 193 -4.61 26.32 2.08
C VAL A 193 -5.08 25.31 1.03
N TYR A 194 -4.38 25.18 -0.10
CA TYR A 194 -4.75 24.27 -1.19
C TYR A 194 -4.08 22.91 -1.02
N ASP A 195 -4.78 21.85 -1.42
CA ASP A 195 -4.26 20.48 -1.40
C ASP A 195 -3.43 20.16 -2.66
N LEU A 196 -2.29 20.84 -2.81
CA LEU A 196 -1.40 20.68 -3.96
C LEU A 196 -0.31 19.65 -3.68
N GLU A 197 0.15 18.96 -4.72
CA GLU A 197 1.20 17.93 -4.68
C GLU A 197 2.62 18.52 -4.54
N TYR A 198 2.82 19.36 -3.54
CA TYR A 198 4.12 19.93 -3.18
C TYR A 198 4.43 19.65 -1.71
N SER A 199 5.71 19.37 -1.45
CA SER A 199 6.24 19.29 -0.10
C SER A 199 6.13 20.65 0.59
N ARG A 200 5.96 20.62 1.92
CA ARG A 200 5.71 21.78 2.77
C ARG A 200 6.78 21.86 3.83
N ASN A 201 7.05 23.07 4.28
CA ASN A 201 7.88 23.25 5.47
C ASN A 201 7.02 22.99 6.72
N THR A 202 7.19 21.82 7.34
CA THR A 202 6.42 21.38 8.50
C THR A 202 7.26 21.20 9.77
N SER A 203 8.54 21.53 9.72
CA SER A 203 9.47 21.35 10.86
C SER A 203 10.69 22.24 10.71
N ASP A 204 11.55 22.27 11.72
CA ASP A 204 12.83 22.99 11.63
C ASP A 204 13.90 22.21 10.84
N TYR A 205 13.55 21.03 10.31
CA TYR A 205 14.46 20.25 9.47
C TYR A 205 14.63 20.86 8.07
N PRO A 206 15.78 20.66 7.43
CA PRO A 206 16.09 21.25 6.12
C PRO A 206 15.38 20.58 4.93
N TRP A 207 14.42 19.68 5.15
CA TRP A 207 13.65 19.00 4.11
C TRP A 207 12.15 19.27 4.25
N GLY A 208 11.44 19.21 3.13
CA GLY A 208 9.97 19.34 3.10
C GLY A 208 9.24 18.03 3.37
N TRP A 209 7.97 18.12 3.73
CA TRP A 209 7.05 16.98 3.92
C TRP A 209 5.79 17.15 3.05
N PRO A 210 5.27 16.11 2.37
CA PRO A 210 5.75 14.72 2.33
C PRO A 210 7.15 14.56 1.71
N ALA A 211 7.85 13.53 2.17
CA ALA A 211 9.16 13.11 1.68
C ALA A 211 9.24 11.58 1.57
N LEU A 212 10.10 11.11 0.68
CA LEU A 212 10.56 9.72 0.61
C LEU A 212 11.86 9.58 1.40
N ASP A 213 11.87 8.66 2.35
CA ASP A 213 13.01 8.25 3.15
C ASP A 213 13.74 7.10 2.46
N VAL A 214 15.01 7.34 2.13
CA VAL A 214 15.90 6.32 1.59
C VAL A 214 16.94 5.99 2.66
N SER A 215 16.74 4.84 3.31
CA SER A 215 17.74 4.27 4.21
C SER A 215 18.64 3.30 3.45
N TYR A 216 19.83 3.02 3.98
CA TYR A 216 20.81 2.18 3.30
C TYR A 216 21.24 0.96 4.11
N TYR A 217 21.44 -0.17 3.41
CA TYR A 217 22.06 -1.38 3.97
C TYR A 217 23.34 -1.71 3.22
N ALA A 218 24.31 -2.27 3.92
CA ALA A 218 25.53 -2.81 3.33
C ALA A 218 25.50 -4.34 3.39
N VAL A 219 25.71 -4.99 2.25
CA VAL A 219 25.96 -6.43 2.22
C VAL A 219 27.43 -6.66 2.50
N LEU A 220 27.74 -7.08 3.73
CA LEU A 220 29.07 -7.58 4.04
C LEU A 220 29.21 -8.95 3.41
N LEU A 221 29.97 -9.02 2.30
CA LEU A 221 30.45 -10.30 1.78
C LEU A 221 31.45 -10.85 2.80
N ILE A 222 30.95 -11.63 3.76
CA ILE A 222 31.81 -12.48 4.58
C ILE A 222 32.36 -13.53 3.61
N GLY A 223 33.58 -13.30 3.14
CA GLY A 223 34.29 -14.24 2.30
C GLY A 223 34.46 -15.55 3.06
N HIS A 224 33.57 -16.50 2.84
CA HIS A 224 33.89 -17.90 3.07
C HIS A 224 34.90 -18.25 1.98
N GLY A 225 36.18 -18.14 2.32
CA GLY A 225 37.27 -18.72 1.55
C GLY A 225 36.94 -20.20 1.36
N ILE A 226 36.56 -20.54 0.14
CA ILE A 226 36.46 -21.91 -0.36
C ILE A 226 37.84 -22.37 -0.78
#